data_AF-A0A835WUX5-F1
#
_entry.id   AF-A0A835WUX5-F1
#
_cell.length_a   1.000
_cell.length_b   1.000
_cell.length_c   1.000
_cell.angle_alpha   90.00
_cell.angle_beta   90.00
_cell.angle_gamma   90.00
#
_symmetry.space_group_name_H-M   'P 1'
#
loop_
_entity.id
_entity.type
_entity.pdbx_description
1 polymer ?
#
loop_
_entity_poly.entity_id
_entity_poly.type
_entity_poly.pdbx_seq_one_letter_code
_entity_poly.pdbx_strand_id
1 'polypeptide(L)'
;MADGSAGAGLTGVLFSSPWSWFEQEQGTIRYDYLDWVAEAACSNTGLKVAFILDMVRAPAWVFAKWPDARAADSHGREYQLLSLFHEEARKLAMQVVGEVTKHLVDTHRDCVVAVQPVFNNEYEARYTQEHDCYQDYSAPALTAFRSWLRARRPRVEDVNSRWGSSFGSWEELKPPVLEAGSYQGVDMSPKYWDFMRWREAAGAEVFNAACAAVQAAGALCFHHVPEFFTVLDAVYGTSMIKHIAASPHTDFLIVDSGLRTPYGTVMNPTKLRMFVGAVVSYGKPVHFEAAVRPDVSSSMAAYELLGSAARNALLAGARGLGVTGWLGRLAPDAQLAAALQPPPLECPGGARGGELVGVFIHMESCMAWHGLQWHSARKDPLHDFVQDLADTLSTRCDTDVVVHVELERFAADLLGSSSSGSGAGAGSSSSRSGGRRFDRIIFVEPLVLTAKELDTYALVKAAVASLPPTRAAVLRLPANNTAGVQLQVHEEL
;
A
#
# COMPACT_ATOMS: atom_id res chain seq x y z
N MET A 1 -7.19 -30.47 -13.64
CA MET A 1 -5.81 -30.20 -13.19
C MET A 1 -5.80 -30.02 -11.67
N ALA A 2 -6.17 -31.05 -10.90
CA ALA A 2 -6.45 -30.92 -9.46
C ALA A 2 -5.42 -31.59 -8.53
N ASP A 3 -4.32 -32.13 -9.05
CA ASP A 3 -3.35 -32.91 -8.26
C ASP A 3 -2.08 -32.11 -7.89
N GLY A 4 -2.01 -30.83 -8.25
CA GLY A 4 -0.82 -30.01 -8.05
C GLY A 4 -0.72 -29.39 -6.66
N SER A 5 -1.81 -28.88 -6.09
CA SER A 5 -1.74 -28.09 -4.84
C SER A 5 -1.25 -28.89 -3.63
N ALA A 6 -1.44 -30.21 -3.63
CA ALA A 6 -1.01 -31.09 -2.55
C ALA A 6 0.52 -31.20 -2.43
N GLY A 7 1.28 -31.01 -3.52
CA GLY A 7 2.74 -31.09 -3.52
C GLY A 7 3.44 -29.85 -2.95
N ALA A 8 2.75 -28.69 -2.95
CA ALA A 8 3.32 -27.41 -2.54
C ALA A 8 2.98 -27.00 -1.09
N GLY A 9 2.11 -27.75 -0.39
CA GLY A 9 1.69 -27.41 0.97
C GLY A 9 0.89 -26.10 1.07
N LEU A 10 0.23 -25.70 -0.02
CA LEU A 10 -0.61 -24.50 -0.06
C LEU A 10 -1.87 -24.70 0.81
N THR A 11 -2.28 -23.66 1.53
CA THR A 11 -3.45 -23.70 2.43
C THR A 11 -4.61 -22.83 1.97
N GLY A 12 -4.37 -21.94 1.00
CA GLY A 12 -5.39 -21.06 0.46
C GLY A 12 -5.12 -20.65 -0.99
N VAL A 13 -6.15 -20.12 -1.61
CA VAL A 13 -6.13 -19.58 -2.97
C VAL A 13 -6.95 -18.31 -3.03
N LEU A 14 -6.45 -17.32 -3.79
CA LEU A 14 -7.11 -16.06 -4.04
C LEU A 14 -7.67 -16.05 -5.46
N PHE A 15 -8.93 -15.68 -5.61
CA PHE A 15 -9.56 -15.49 -6.92
C PHE A 15 -10.04 -14.05 -7.08
N SER A 16 -9.70 -13.44 -8.22
CA SER A 16 -10.29 -12.17 -8.62
C SER A 16 -11.53 -12.40 -9.49
N SER A 17 -12.66 -11.85 -9.06
CA SER A 17 -13.93 -11.90 -9.76
C SER A 17 -14.34 -10.47 -10.13
N PRO A 18 -14.24 -10.08 -11.42
CA PRO A 18 -14.64 -8.76 -11.88
C PRO A 18 -16.14 -8.55 -11.81
N TRP A 19 -16.60 -7.36 -11.43
CA TRP A 19 -18.03 -7.01 -11.41
C TRP A 19 -18.69 -7.18 -12.78
N SER A 20 -17.99 -6.77 -13.83
CA SER A 20 -18.35 -7.01 -15.24
C SER A 20 -18.58 -8.48 -15.61
N TRP A 21 -18.08 -9.43 -14.82
CA TRP A 21 -18.27 -10.86 -15.04
C TRP A 21 -19.42 -11.45 -14.23
N PHE A 22 -19.51 -11.12 -12.95
CA PHE A 22 -20.50 -11.73 -12.05
C PHE A 22 -21.85 -10.99 -12.03
N GLU A 23 -21.98 -9.80 -12.61
CA GLU A 23 -23.26 -9.08 -12.76
C GLU A 23 -23.36 -8.42 -14.15
N GLN A 24 -23.49 -9.25 -15.18
CA GLN A 24 -23.50 -8.79 -16.59
C GLN A 24 -24.75 -7.96 -16.94
N GLU A 25 -25.84 -8.14 -16.19
CA GLU A 25 -27.08 -7.37 -16.28
C GLU A 25 -27.45 -6.83 -14.89
N GLN A 26 -27.98 -5.62 -14.81
CA GLN A 26 -28.28 -4.97 -13.54
C GLN A 26 -29.23 -5.82 -12.69
N GLY A 27 -28.79 -6.18 -11.48
CA GLY A 27 -29.53 -6.99 -10.51
C GLY A 27 -29.44 -8.50 -10.72
N THR A 28 -28.78 -8.97 -11.78
CA THR A 28 -28.66 -10.41 -12.10
C THR A 28 -27.26 -10.90 -11.72
N ILE A 29 -27.03 -11.09 -10.41
CA ILE A 29 -25.76 -11.62 -9.90
C ILE A 29 -25.68 -13.14 -10.17
N ARG A 30 -24.57 -13.56 -10.77
CA ARG A 30 -24.22 -14.95 -11.09
C ARG A 30 -23.65 -15.67 -9.87
N TYR A 31 -24.52 -15.93 -8.89
CA TYR A 31 -24.15 -16.66 -7.68
C TYR A 31 -23.68 -18.08 -7.97
N ASP A 32 -24.24 -18.74 -8.99
CA ASP A 32 -23.82 -20.05 -9.48
C ASP A 32 -22.32 -20.12 -9.83
N TYR A 33 -21.79 -19.06 -10.46
CA TYR A 33 -20.36 -18.95 -10.77
C TYR A 33 -19.51 -18.78 -9.50
N LEU A 34 -19.94 -17.92 -8.57
CA LEU A 34 -19.21 -17.64 -7.34
C LEU A 34 -19.18 -18.88 -6.43
N ASP A 35 -20.32 -19.58 -6.31
CA ASP A 35 -20.44 -20.84 -5.59
C ASP A 35 -19.54 -21.91 -6.22
N TRP A 36 -19.55 -22.02 -7.55
CA TRP A 36 -18.68 -22.97 -8.24
C TRP A 36 -17.20 -22.69 -8.00
N VAL A 37 -16.74 -21.43 -7.99
CA VAL A 37 -15.34 -21.09 -7.70
C VAL A 37 -14.97 -21.54 -6.28
N ALA A 38 -15.83 -21.27 -5.29
CA ALA A 38 -15.60 -21.67 -3.91
C ALA A 38 -15.53 -23.21 -3.77
N GLU A 39 -16.52 -23.93 -4.30
CA GLU A 39 -16.59 -25.38 -4.23
C GLU A 39 -15.45 -26.06 -5.00
N ALA A 40 -15.09 -25.54 -6.17
CA ALA A 40 -14.04 -26.11 -7.00
C ALA A 40 -12.68 -26.10 -6.30
N ALA A 41 -12.41 -25.07 -5.48
CA ALA A 41 -11.21 -25.01 -4.66
C ALA A 41 -11.37 -25.87 -3.39
N CYS A 42 -12.40 -25.61 -2.58
CA CYS A 42 -12.51 -26.22 -1.25
C CYS A 42 -12.77 -27.72 -1.30
N SER A 43 -13.75 -28.19 -2.07
CA SER A 43 -14.16 -29.60 -2.08
C SER A 43 -13.15 -30.50 -2.77
N ASN A 44 -12.46 -30.00 -3.80
CA ASN A 44 -11.52 -30.81 -4.58
C ASN A 44 -10.09 -30.78 -4.05
N THR A 45 -9.70 -29.74 -3.30
CA THR A 45 -8.29 -29.54 -2.91
C THR A 45 -8.08 -29.27 -1.42
N GLY A 46 -9.14 -28.97 -0.66
CA GLY A 46 -9.05 -28.58 0.75
C GLY A 46 -8.50 -27.16 1.00
N LEU A 47 -8.15 -26.42 -0.05
CA LEU A 47 -7.71 -25.02 0.04
C LEU A 47 -8.86 -24.14 0.54
N LYS A 48 -8.55 -23.16 1.40
CA LYS A 48 -9.48 -22.07 1.74
C LYS A 48 -9.47 -20.99 0.65
N VAL A 49 -10.59 -20.31 0.49
CA VAL A 49 -10.75 -19.30 -0.56
C VAL A 49 -10.79 -17.91 0.05
N ALA A 50 -10.06 -16.99 -0.56
CA ALA A 50 -10.34 -15.57 -0.42
C ALA A 50 -10.70 -14.98 -1.78
N PHE A 51 -11.68 -14.07 -1.79
CA PHE A 51 -12.12 -13.41 -3.01
C PHE A 51 -11.58 -11.98 -3.09
N ILE A 52 -11.18 -11.60 -4.29
CA ILE A 52 -11.00 -10.21 -4.69
C ILE A 52 -12.22 -9.85 -5.54
N LEU A 53 -13.12 -9.03 -5.00
CA LEU A 53 -14.23 -8.47 -5.76
C LEU A 53 -13.72 -7.23 -6.48
N ASP A 54 -13.39 -7.39 -7.76
CA ASP A 54 -12.82 -6.33 -8.60
C ASP A 54 -13.96 -5.45 -9.14
N MET A 55 -14.30 -4.45 -8.34
CA MET A 55 -15.39 -3.51 -8.57
C MET A 55 -15.03 -2.42 -9.57
N VAL A 56 -13.73 -2.19 -9.81
CA VAL A 56 -13.31 -1.17 -10.75
C VAL A 56 -13.56 -1.58 -12.20
N ARG A 57 -13.54 -2.88 -12.48
CA ARG A 57 -14.03 -3.44 -13.75
C ARG A 57 -15.55 -3.57 -13.74
N ALA A 58 -16.25 -2.44 -13.73
CA ALA A 58 -17.71 -2.38 -13.75
C ALA A 58 -18.32 -2.90 -15.07
N PRO A 59 -19.53 -3.49 -15.05
CA PRO A 59 -20.22 -3.99 -16.24
C PRO A 59 -20.65 -2.85 -17.18
N ALA A 60 -20.81 -3.15 -18.46
CA ALA A 60 -21.15 -2.17 -19.50
C ALA A 60 -22.44 -1.37 -19.19
N TRP A 61 -23.42 -1.98 -18.51
CA TRP A 61 -24.67 -1.30 -18.14
C TRP A 61 -24.45 -0.16 -17.13
N VAL A 62 -23.44 -0.24 -16.25
CA VAL A 62 -23.09 0.86 -15.33
C VAL A 62 -22.73 2.09 -16.13
N PHE A 63 -21.91 1.92 -17.17
CA PHE A 63 -21.46 3.03 -18.00
C PHE A 63 -22.48 3.47 -19.07
N ALA A 64 -23.47 2.64 -19.38
CA ALA A 64 -24.63 3.05 -20.17
C ALA A 64 -25.59 3.91 -19.33
N LYS A 65 -25.74 3.58 -18.04
CA LYS A 65 -26.55 4.32 -17.08
C LYS A 65 -25.89 5.64 -16.65
N TRP A 66 -24.58 5.60 -16.40
CA TRP A 66 -23.77 6.75 -15.99
C TRP A 66 -22.52 6.86 -16.87
N PRO A 67 -22.62 7.56 -18.03
CA PRO A 67 -21.49 7.69 -18.95
C PRO A 67 -20.24 8.34 -18.33
N ASP A 68 -20.44 9.27 -17.40
CA ASP A 68 -19.41 10.01 -16.66
C ASP A 68 -18.80 9.23 -15.49
N ALA A 69 -19.26 8.00 -15.23
CA ALA A 69 -18.65 7.10 -14.26
C ALA A 69 -17.32 6.48 -14.74
N ARG A 70 -16.89 6.76 -15.97
CA ARG A 70 -15.57 6.37 -16.48
C ARG A 70 -14.50 7.22 -15.84
N ALA A 71 -13.52 6.57 -15.23
CA ALA A 71 -12.35 7.28 -14.77
C ALA A 71 -11.47 7.69 -15.97
N ALA A 72 -10.80 8.84 -15.85
CA ALA A 72 -9.99 9.43 -16.91
C ALA A 72 -8.62 9.86 -16.38
N ASP A 73 -7.57 9.78 -17.20
CA ASP A 73 -6.25 10.25 -16.79
C ASP A 73 -6.10 11.78 -16.88
N SER A 74 -4.94 12.29 -16.48
CA SER A 74 -4.61 13.72 -16.51
C SER A 74 -4.69 14.36 -17.90
N HIS A 75 -4.65 13.55 -18.97
CA HIS A 75 -4.76 13.98 -20.36
C HIS A 75 -6.18 13.86 -20.90
N GLY A 76 -7.13 13.42 -20.07
CA GLY A 76 -8.54 13.25 -20.43
C GLY A 76 -8.83 11.97 -21.21
N ARG A 77 -7.89 11.02 -21.29
CA ARG A 77 -8.17 9.70 -21.88
C ARG A 77 -9.04 8.91 -20.89
N GLU A 78 -10.20 8.51 -21.36
CA GLU A 78 -11.15 7.68 -20.62
C GLU A 78 -10.79 6.20 -20.70
N TYR A 79 -11.08 5.48 -19.62
CA TYR A 79 -10.91 4.03 -19.54
C TYR A 79 -12.26 3.36 -19.26
N GLN A 80 -12.42 2.10 -19.64
CA GLN A 80 -13.59 1.29 -19.25
C GLN A 80 -13.42 0.78 -17.81
N LEU A 81 -13.16 1.72 -16.90
CA LEU A 81 -12.85 1.51 -15.49
C LEU A 81 -13.68 2.52 -14.68
N LEU A 82 -14.22 2.06 -13.56
CA LEU A 82 -15.09 2.85 -12.71
C LEU A 82 -14.30 3.95 -11.98
N SER A 83 -14.79 5.18 -12.05
CA SER A 83 -14.39 6.25 -11.15
C SER A 83 -14.86 5.97 -9.72
N LEU A 84 -13.92 5.81 -8.80
CA LEU A 84 -14.21 5.68 -7.38
C LEU A 84 -14.82 6.97 -6.79
N PHE A 85 -14.74 8.10 -7.51
CA PHE A 85 -15.33 9.37 -7.10
C PHE A 85 -16.73 9.59 -7.67
N HIS A 86 -17.20 8.75 -8.61
CA HIS A 86 -18.57 8.80 -9.07
C HIS A 86 -19.52 8.20 -8.02
N GLU A 87 -20.22 9.08 -7.28
CA GLU A 87 -20.95 8.75 -6.05
C GLU A 87 -21.98 7.63 -6.21
N GLU A 88 -22.88 7.73 -7.19
CA GLU A 88 -24.00 6.78 -7.33
C GLU A 88 -23.53 5.38 -7.77
N ALA A 89 -22.60 5.34 -8.72
CA ALA A 89 -21.96 4.10 -9.15
C ALA A 89 -21.13 3.46 -8.03
N ARG A 90 -20.40 4.26 -7.21
CA ARG A 90 -19.69 3.75 -6.03
C ARG A 90 -20.64 3.17 -4.98
N LYS A 91 -21.74 3.87 -4.66
CA LYS A 91 -22.76 3.36 -3.71
C LYS A 91 -23.31 2.02 -4.17
N LEU A 92 -23.61 1.88 -5.46
CA LEU A 92 -24.08 0.63 -6.03
C LEU A 92 -23.03 -0.48 -5.93
N ALA A 93 -21.76 -0.18 -6.25
CA ALA A 93 -20.68 -1.14 -6.09
C ALA A 93 -20.52 -1.62 -4.63
N MET A 94 -20.63 -0.70 -3.66
CA MET A 94 -20.58 -1.06 -2.22
C MET A 94 -21.76 -1.94 -1.80
N GLN A 95 -22.96 -1.69 -2.32
CA GLN A 95 -24.12 -2.54 -2.09
C GLN A 95 -23.86 -3.96 -2.63
N VAL A 96 -23.38 -4.06 -3.87
CA VAL A 96 -23.07 -5.34 -4.52
C VAL A 96 -21.98 -6.11 -3.75
N VAL A 97 -20.93 -5.43 -3.27
CA VAL A 97 -19.92 -6.03 -2.38
C VAL A 97 -20.57 -6.67 -1.15
N GLY A 98 -21.48 -5.95 -0.49
CA GLY A 98 -22.20 -6.45 0.68
C GLY A 98 -23.10 -7.66 0.36
N GLU A 99 -23.86 -7.60 -0.73
CA GLU A 99 -24.75 -8.68 -1.17
C GLU A 99 -23.98 -9.96 -1.54
N VAL A 100 -22.93 -9.82 -2.36
CA VAL A 100 -22.07 -10.93 -2.78
C VAL A 100 -21.33 -11.55 -1.59
N THR A 101 -20.75 -10.72 -0.72
CA THR A 101 -20.06 -11.21 0.48
C THR A 101 -21.01 -11.96 1.39
N LYS A 102 -22.23 -11.43 1.60
CA LYS A 102 -23.23 -12.07 2.44
C LYS A 102 -23.63 -13.43 1.88
N HIS A 103 -23.87 -13.54 0.57
CA HIS A 103 -24.16 -14.81 -0.07
C HIS A 103 -23.02 -15.82 0.18
N LEU A 104 -21.78 -15.44 -0.14
CA LEU A 104 -20.61 -16.31 0.05
C LEU A 104 -20.44 -16.78 1.50
N VAL A 105 -20.72 -15.92 2.48
CA VAL A 105 -20.67 -16.28 3.90
C VAL A 105 -21.82 -17.22 4.27
N ASP A 106 -23.04 -16.95 3.79
CA ASP A 106 -24.22 -17.76 4.12
C ASP A 106 -24.15 -19.16 3.49
N THR A 107 -23.55 -19.31 2.30
CA THR A 107 -23.46 -20.59 1.58
C THR A 107 -22.14 -21.34 1.78
N HIS A 108 -21.02 -20.62 1.99
CA HIS A 108 -19.67 -21.20 1.99
C HIS A 108 -18.81 -20.78 3.19
N ARG A 109 -19.41 -20.55 4.38
CA ARG A 109 -18.71 -20.06 5.58
C ARG A 109 -17.43 -20.80 5.94
N ASP A 110 -17.44 -22.13 5.81
CA ASP A 110 -16.28 -22.96 6.15
C ASP A 110 -15.18 -22.93 5.06
N CYS A 111 -15.49 -22.40 3.88
CA CYS A 111 -14.61 -22.36 2.72
C CYS A 111 -14.05 -20.96 2.45
N VAL A 112 -14.91 -19.94 2.42
CA VAL A 112 -14.54 -18.55 2.13
C VAL A 112 -14.15 -17.84 3.42
N VAL A 113 -12.88 -17.49 3.54
CA VAL A 113 -12.31 -16.94 4.78
C VAL A 113 -12.18 -15.42 4.77
N ALA A 114 -12.05 -14.80 3.59
CA ALA A 114 -11.85 -13.37 3.47
C ALA A 114 -12.28 -12.82 2.11
N VAL A 115 -12.60 -11.53 2.08
CA VAL A 115 -12.94 -10.80 0.85
C VAL A 115 -12.19 -9.47 0.83
N GLN A 116 -11.61 -9.12 -0.31
CA GLN A 116 -11.11 -7.78 -0.58
C GLN A 116 -12.02 -7.10 -1.60
N PRO A 117 -12.63 -5.96 -1.27
CA PRO A 117 -13.29 -5.11 -2.24
C PRO A 117 -12.26 -4.19 -2.92
N VAL A 118 -12.14 -4.29 -4.25
CA VAL A 118 -11.14 -3.56 -5.02
C VAL A 118 -11.80 -2.52 -5.92
N PHE A 119 -11.62 -1.25 -5.56
CA PHE A 119 -11.93 -0.10 -6.42
C PHE A 119 -10.74 0.36 -7.26
N ASN A 120 -9.58 -0.23 -7.00
CA ASN A 120 -8.40 -0.36 -7.86
C ASN A 120 -7.34 -1.13 -7.02
N ASN A 121 -6.53 -1.98 -7.67
CA ASN A 121 -5.60 -2.84 -6.95
C ASN A 121 -4.45 -2.03 -6.37
N GLU A 122 -3.96 -2.42 -5.19
CA GLU A 122 -2.89 -1.69 -4.51
C GLU A 122 -3.22 -0.18 -4.39
N TYR A 123 -4.49 0.08 -4.08
CA TYR A 123 -5.13 1.39 -4.04
C TYR A 123 -5.18 2.06 -5.41
N GLU A 124 -4.13 2.78 -5.79
CA GLU A 124 -4.03 3.44 -7.09
C GLU A 124 -2.75 3.09 -7.86
N ALA A 125 -1.87 2.27 -7.27
CA ALA A 125 -0.54 2.01 -7.78
C ALA A 125 -0.57 1.19 -9.07
N ARG A 126 -1.41 0.15 -9.15
CA ARG A 126 -1.46 -0.77 -10.31
C ARG A 126 -1.71 -0.05 -11.63
N TYR A 127 -2.59 0.95 -11.61
CA TYR A 127 -2.90 1.75 -12.79
C TYR A 127 -1.70 2.49 -13.35
N THR A 128 -0.79 2.89 -12.49
CA THR A 128 0.42 3.61 -12.91
C THR A 128 1.58 2.68 -13.30
N GLN A 129 1.46 1.41 -12.96
CA GLN A 129 2.30 0.35 -13.50
C GLN A 129 1.86 -0.06 -14.92
N GLU A 130 0.58 0.10 -15.25
CA GLU A 130 0.00 -0.24 -16.56
C GLU A 130 -0.10 0.97 -17.52
N HIS A 131 -0.15 2.19 -16.99
CA HIS A 131 -0.28 3.44 -17.73
C HIS A 131 0.61 4.53 -17.12
N ASP A 132 1.31 5.33 -17.92
CA ASP A 132 2.23 6.37 -17.41
C ASP A 132 1.55 7.49 -16.57
N CYS A 133 0.22 7.48 -16.43
CA CYS A 133 -0.55 8.61 -15.93
C CYS A 133 -1.89 8.29 -15.21
N TYR A 134 -2.11 7.15 -14.56
CA TYR A 134 -3.47 6.86 -14.09
C TYR A 134 -3.77 6.98 -12.58
N GLN A 135 -3.99 8.25 -12.21
CA GLN A 135 -4.90 8.71 -11.16
C GLN A 135 -6.24 9.14 -11.80
N ASP A 136 -7.33 9.13 -11.05
CA ASP A 136 -8.63 9.53 -11.61
C ASP A 136 -8.79 11.07 -11.64
N TYR A 137 -8.81 11.62 -12.86
CA TYR A 137 -9.06 13.01 -13.21
C TYR A 137 -10.39 13.19 -13.96
N SER A 138 -11.30 12.22 -13.88
CA SER A 138 -12.66 12.34 -14.45
C SER A 138 -13.44 13.51 -13.85
N ALA A 139 -14.54 13.89 -14.51
CA ALA A 139 -15.44 14.95 -14.04
C ALA A 139 -15.92 14.75 -12.59
N PRO A 140 -16.33 13.53 -12.15
CA PRO A 140 -16.64 13.26 -10.75
C PRO A 140 -15.45 13.50 -9.80
N ALA A 141 -14.25 13.06 -10.18
CA ALA A 141 -13.04 13.25 -9.36
C ALA A 141 -12.69 14.74 -9.19
N LEU A 142 -12.72 15.52 -10.28
CA LEU A 142 -12.49 16.97 -10.23
C LEU A 142 -13.56 17.68 -9.38
N THR A 143 -14.82 17.26 -9.48
CA THR A 143 -15.93 17.79 -8.68
C THR A 143 -15.74 17.49 -7.19
N ALA A 144 -15.34 16.26 -6.86
CA ALA A 144 -15.04 15.85 -5.48
C ALA A 144 -13.86 16.66 -4.90
N PHE A 145 -12.78 16.84 -5.66
CA PHE A 145 -11.64 17.63 -5.23
C PHE A 145 -12.00 19.10 -4.98
N ARG A 146 -12.72 19.73 -5.92
CA ARG A 146 -13.20 21.12 -5.78
C ARG A 146 -14.13 21.27 -4.58
N SER A 147 -15.00 20.29 -4.33
CA SER A 147 -15.89 20.30 -3.16
C SER A 147 -15.10 20.20 -1.86
N TRP A 148 -14.07 19.36 -1.82
CA TRP A 148 -13.18 19.22 -0.67
C TRP A 148 -12.40 20.51 -0.36
N LEU A 149 -11.94 21.22 -1.40
CA LEU A 149 -11.31 22.53 -1.27
C LEU A 149 -12.32 23.58 -0.78
N ARG A 150 -13.49 23.66 -1.42
CA ARG A 150 -14.54 24.64 -1.08
C ARG A 150 -15.05 24.50 0.35
N ALA A 151 -15.11 23.28 0.86
CA ALA A 151 -15.49 23.01 2.25
C ALA A 151 -14.51 23.62 3.28
N ARG A 152 -13.23 23.79 2.90
CA ARG A 152 -12.17 24.34 3.76
C ARG A 152 -11.90 25.81 3.49
N ARG A 153 -11.94 26.19 2.21
CA ARG A 153 -11.72 27.55 1.70
C ARG A 153 -12.90 27.91 0.79
N PRO A 154 -13.97 28.54 1.31
CA PRO A 154 -15.21 28.76 0.55
C PRO A 154 -15.06 29.63 -0.69
N ARG A 155 -14.04 30.49 -0.74
CA ARG A 155 -13.79 31.40 -1.86
C ARG A 155 -12.59 30.92 -2.67
N VAL A 156 -12.71 30.95 -4.01
CA VAL A 156 -11.62 30.54 -4.91
C VAL A 156 -10.39 31.45 -4.74
N GLU A 157 -10.61 32.70 -4.32
CA GLU A 157 -9.57 33.69 -4.00
C GLU A 157 -8.67 33.23 -2.84
N ASP A 158 -9.23 32.52 -1.85
CA ASP A 158 -8.44 32.00 -0.71
C ASP A 158 -7.50 30.88 -1.18
N VAL A 159 -7.96 30.04 -2.12
CA VAL A 159 -7.13 29.02 -2.76
C VAL A 159 -6.08 29.66 -3.69
N ASN A 160 -6.48 30.66 -4.48
CA ASN A 160 -5.57 31.41 -5.34
C ASN A 160 -4.43 32.05 -4.56
N SER A 161 -4.72 32.68 -3.43
CA SER A 161 -3.71 33.27 -2.55
C SER A 161 -2.71 32.23 -2.04
N ARG A 162 -3.17 31.02 -1.70
CA ARG A 162 -2.31 29.94 -1.21
C ARG A 162 -1.48 29.30 -2.32
N TRP A 163 -2.06 29.13 -3.50
CA TRP A 163 -1.44 28.42 -4.63
C TRP A 163 -0.62 29.33 -5.55
N GLY A 164 -0.71 30.65 -5.39
CA GLY A 164 -0.13 31.60 -6.32
C GLY A 164 -0.81 31.55 -7.70
N SER A 165 -2.11 31.25 -7.74
CA SER A 165 -2.91 31.13 -8.97
C SER A 165 -3.91 32.28 -9.12
N SER A 166 -4.65 32.29 -10.24
CA SER A 166 -5.61 33.34 -10.57
C SER A 166 -6.88 32.79 -11.23
N PHE A 167 -7.42 31.68 -10.72
CA PHE A 167 -8.67 31.10 -11.23
C PHE A 167 -9.84 32.07 -11.02
N GLY A 168 -10.64 32.32 -12.05
CA GLY A 168 -11.83 33.16 -11.97
C GLY A 168 -13.05 32.44 -11.40
N SER A 169 -13.02 31.10 -11.38
CA SER A 169 -14.10 30.25 -10.91
C SER A 169 -13.58 28.91 -10.37
N TRP A 170 -14.42 28.16 -9.66
CA TRP A 170 -14.08 26.82 -9.19
C TRP A 170 -13.90 25.82 -10.34
N GLU A 171 -14.61 26.04 -11.44
CA GLU A 171 -14.61 25.18 -12.62
C GLU A 171 -13.32 25.31 -13.44
N GLU A 172 -12.64 26.45 -13.35
CA GLU A 172 -11.30 26.67 -13.93
C GLU A 172 -10.18 26.00 -13.11
N LEU A 173 -10.41 25.76 -11.82
CA LEU A 173 -9.42 25.15 -10.94
C LEU A 173 -9.12 23.72 -11.39
N LYS A 174 -7.84 23.48 -11.73
CA LYS A 174 -7.33 22.16 -12.10
C LYS A 174 -6.23 21.70 -11.11
N PRO A 175 -6.26 20.43 -10.68
CA PRO A 175 -5.17 19.83 -9.90
C PRO A 175 -3.84 19.82 -10.66
N PRO A 176 -2.71 19.53 -9.99
CA PRO A 176 -1.45 19.22 -10.68
C PRO A 176 -1.59 17.96 -11.54
N VAL A 177 -0.82 17.90 -12.63
CA VAL A 177 -0.70 16.71 -13.48
C VAL A 177 0.37 15.79 -12.90
N LEU A 178 0.00 14.56 -12.57
CA LEU A 178 0.93 13.56 -12.04
C LEU A 178 1.32 12.58 -13.14
N GLU A 179 2.47 12.86 -13.75
CA GLU A 179 3.00 12.08 -14.86
C GLU A 179 4.53 11.97 -14.72
N ALA A 180 5.06 10.78 -14.98
CA ALA A 180 6.50 10.54 -14.93
C ALA A 180 7.26 11.48 -15.88
N GLY A 181 8.32 12.12 -15.38
CA GLY A 181 9.11 13.08 -16.14
C GLY A 181 8.52 14.50 -16.23
N SER A 182 7.23 14.71 -15.94
CA SER A 182 6.57 16.03 -16.05
C SER A 182 7.12 17.08 -15.06
N TYR A 183 7.63 16.63 -13.91
CA TYR A 183 8.28 17.44 -12.89
C TYR A 183 9.57 16.75 -12.44
N GLN A 184 10.69 17.49 -12.40
CA GLN A 184 11.99 16.97 -11.96
C GLN A 184 12.29 17.40 -10.51
N GLY A 185 12.65 16.43 -9.68
CA GLY A 185 12.86 16.63 -8.25
C GLY A 185 11.57 16.50 -7.44
N VAL A 186 11.54 17.17 -6.30
CA VAL A 186 10.41 17.13 -5.36
C VAL A 186 9.52 18.36 -5.53
N ASP A 187 8.20 18.16 -5.59
CA ASP A 187 7.21 19.24 -5.61
C ASP A 187 6.79 19.59 -4.18
N MET A 188 7.13 20.81 -3.77
CA MET A 188 6.83 21.35 -2.45
C MET A 188 5.69 22.39 -2.51
N SER A 189 5.03 22.54 -3.66
CA SER A 189 3.97 23.53 -3.84
C SER A 189 2.74 23.18 -3.00
N PRO A 190 2.05 24.17 -2.41
CA PRO A 190 0.80 23.93 -1.69
C PRO A 190 -0.26 23.26 -2.57
N LYS A 191 -0.31 23.62 -3.86
CA LYS A 191 -1.21 23.02 -4.85
C LYS A 191 -1.02 21.51 -4.96
N TYR A 192 0.23 21.04 -4.99
CA TYR A 192 0.57 19.63 -5.03
C TYR A 192 0.10 18.90 -3.77
N TRP A 193 0.52 19.38 -2.62
CA TRP A 193 0.22 18.73 -1.34
C TRP A 193 -1.26 18.75 -0.98
N ASP A 194 -2.00 19.80 -1.35
CA ASP A 194 -3.45 19.84 -1.15
C ASP A 194 -4.16 18.76 -2.00
N PHE A 195 -3.68 18.50 -3.22
CA PHE A 195 -4.19 17.40 -4.05
C PHE A 195 -3.83 16.02 -3.49
N MET A 196 -2.56 15.81 -3.09
CA MET A 196 -2.12 14.55 -2.48
C MET A 196 -2.89 14.22 -1.20
N ARG A 197 -3.12 15.21 -0.32
CA ARG A 197 -3.90 15.03 0.91
C ARG A 197 -5.36 14.69 0.64
N TRP A 198 -5.98 15.35 -0.35
CA TRP A 198 -7.34 15.02 -0.73
C TRP A 198 -7.44 13.57 -1.21
N ARG A 199 -6.54 13.14 -2.11
CA ARG A 199 -6.58 11.76 -2.66
C ARG A 199 -6.34 10.72 -1.59
N GLU A 200 -5.36 10.94 -0.73
CA GLU A 200 -5.08 10.07 0.41
C GLU A 200 -6.32 9.89 1.30
N ALA A 201 -6.95 10.99 1.73
CA ALA A 201 -8.09 10.94 2.63
C ALA A 201 -9.35 10.37 1.96
N ALA A 202 -9.70 10.88 0.78
CA ALA A 202 -10.91 10.46 0.07
C ALA A 202 -10.82 9.02 -0.46
N GLY A 203 -9.65 8.61 -0.95
CA GLY A 203 -9.42 7.23 -1.37
C GLY A 203 -9.49 6.26 -0.19
N ALA A 204 -8.80 6.55 0.92
CA ALA A 204 -8.85 5.72 2.12
C ALA A 204 -10.26 5.57 2.68
N GLU A 205 -11.09 6.61 2.63
CA GLU A 205 -12.50 6.55 3.04
C GLU A 205 -13.29 5.53 2.22
N VAL A 206 -13.10 5.51 0.88
CA VAL A 206 -13.77 4.54 -0.01
C VAL A 206 -13.37 3.11 0.32
N PHE A 207 -12.07 2.84 0.45
CA PHE A 207 -11.57 1.50 0.78
C PHE A 207 -12.02 1.03 2.16
N ASN A 208 -11.98 1.91 3.17
CA ASN A 208 -12.44 1.61 4.52
C ASN A 208 -13.95 1.33 4.56
N ALA A 209 -14.77 2.13 3.87
CA ALA A 209 -16.21 1.90 3.79
C ALA A 209 -16.54 0.58 3.08
N ALA A 210 -15.78 0.22 2.04
CA ALA A 210 -15.95 -1.04 1.35
C ALA A 210 -15.59 -2.24 2.25
N CYS A 211 -14.50 -2.16 3.01
CA CYS A 211 -14.17 -3.19 3.99
C CYS A 211 -15.17 -3.27 5.14
N ALA A 212 -15.74 -2.15 5.57
CA ALA A 212 -16.81 -2.15 6.56
C ALA A 212 -18.04 -2.93 6.05
N ALA A 213 -18.38 -2.83 4.76
CA ALA A 213 -19.46 -3.61 4.15
C ALA A 213 -19.14 -5.11 4.14
N VAL A 214 -17.90 -5.50 3.86
CA VAL A 214 -17.43 -6.90 3.92
C VAL A 214 -17.55 -7.46 5.35
N GLN A 215 -17.06 -6.74 6.34
CA GLN A 215 -17.15 -7.15 7.75
C GLN A 215 -18.60 -7.24 8.23
N ALA A 216 -19.45 -6.28 7.85
CA ALA A 216 -20.88 -6.30 8.16
C ALA A 216 -21.61 -7.52 7.56
N ALA A 217 -21.11 -8.04 6.44
CA ALA A 217 -21.60 -9.26 5.81
C ALA A 217 -21.02 -10.56 6.42
N GLY A 218 -20.07 -10.46 7.35
CA GLY A 218 -19.57 -11.58 8.15
C GLY A 218 -18.28 -12.26 7.66
N ALA A 219 -17.55 -11.64 6.73
CA ALA A 219 -16.24 -12.09 6.27
C ALA A 219 -15.11 -11.20 6.81
N LEU A 220 -13.88 -11.73 6.88
CA LEU A 220 -12.69 -10.92 7.11
C LEU A 220 -12.43 -10.04 5.87
N CYS A 221 -12.01 -8.80 6.09
CA CYS A 221 -11.57 -7.92 5.01
C CYS A 221 -10.05 -7.77 4.97
N PHE A 222 -9.47 -7.74 3.78
CA PHE A 222 -8.04 -7.52 3.60
C PHE A 222 -7.75 -6.56 2.46
N HIS A 223 -6.51 -6.06 2.42
CA HIS A 223 -6.03 -5.24 1.30
C HIS A 223 -4.67 -5.72 0.81
N HIS A 224 -4.50 -5.69 -0.50
CA HIS A 224 -3.20 -5.68 -1.16
C HIS A 224 -2.53 -4.31 -1.04
N VAL A 225 -1.23 -4.32 -0.80
CA VAL A 225 -0.37 -3.17 -0.55
C VAL A 225 0.83 -3.24 -1.51
N PRO A 226 1.16 -2.19 -2.27
CA PRO A 226 2.29 -2.22 -3.20
C PRO A 226 3.64 -2.13 -2.47
N GLU A 227 4.76 -2.08 -3.20
CA GLU A 227 6.11 -1.99 -2.60
C GLU A 227 6.41 -0.62 -1.93
N PHE A 228 5.64 0.43 -2.28
CA PHE A 228 5.53 1.81 -1.74
C PHE A 228 6.76 2.66 -1.45
N PHE A 229 7.95 2.08 -1.39
CA PHE A 229 9.22 2.79 -1.44
C PHE A 229 9.73 2.87 -2.89
N THR A 230 8.84 3.25 -3.80
CA THR A 230 9.13 3.62 -5.20
C THR A 230 8.40 4.94 -5.45
N VAL A 231 8.96 5.83 -6.27
CA VAL A 231 8.28 7.11 -6.53
C VAL A 231 6.92 6.92 -7.20
N LEU A 232 6.73 5.83 -7.95
CA LEU A 232 5.44 5.49 -8.54
C LEU A 232 4.44 5.09 -7.46
N ASP A 233 4.70 4.01 -6.72
CA ASP A 233 3.72 3.51 -5.76
C ASP A 233 3.41 4.55 -4.66
N ALA A 234 4.42 5.31 -4.22
CA ALA A 234 4.25 6.34 -3.21
C ALA A 234 3.25 7.43 -3.65
N VAL A 235 3.44 8.02 -4.83
CA VAL A 235 2.55 9.08 -5.34
C VAL A 235 1.19 8.54 -5.79
N TYR A 236 1.10 7.27 -6.17
CA TYR A 236 -0.11 6.65 -6.69
C TYR A 236 -0.88 5.87 -5.60
N GLY A 237 -1.13 6.56 -4.49
CA GLY A 237 -2.14 6.15 -3.52
C GLY A 237 -1.65 5.31 -2.35
N THR A 238 -0.36 4.93 -2.29
CA THR A 238 0.07 4.10 -1.13
C THR A 238 0.08 4.85 0.19
N SER A 239 0.13 6.18 0.20
CA SER A 239 -0.05 6.94 1.44
C SER A 239 -1.38 6.64 2.16
N MET A 240 -2.39 6.12 1.44
CA MET A 240 -3.62 5.62 2.04
C MET A 240 -3.37 4.51 3.07
N ILE A 241 -2.21 3.83 3.01
CA ILE A 241 -1.91 2.71 3.90
C ILE A 241 -1.99 3.06 5.37
N LYS A 242 -1.60 4.26 5.80
CA LYS A 242 -1.65 4.62 7.22
C LYS A 242 -3.09 4.61 7.74
N HIS A 243 -4.05 5.02 6.90
CA HIS A 243 -5.47 4.99 7.21
C HIS A 243 -6.05 3.58 7.11
N ILE A 244 -5.66 2.82 6.09
CA ILE A 244 -6.20 1.49 5.79
C ILE A 244 -5.64 0.43 6.74
N ALA A 245 -4.33 0.45 6.99
CA ALA A 245 -3.67 -0.45 7.93
C ALA A 245 -4.04 -0.13 9.38
N ALA A 246 -4.37 1.12 9.74
CA ALA A 246 -4.88 1.46 11.07
C ALA A 246 -6.40 1.23 11.24
N SER A 247 -7.16 1.12 10.15
CA SER A 247 -8.62 1.01 10.16
C SER A 247 -9.11 -0.22 10.95
N PRO A 248 -10.17 -0.12 11.78
CA PRO A 248 -10.76 -1.30 12.41
C PRO A 248 -11.38 -2.27 11.38
N HIS A 249 -11.58 -1.82 10.13
CA HIS A 249 -12.20 -2.61 9.08
C HIS A 249 -11.26 -3.49 8.28
N THR A 250 -9.95 -3.36 8.47
CA THR A 250 -8.94 -4.19 7.80
C THR A 250 -8.45 -5.26 8.77
N ASP A 251 -8.69 -6.53 8.48
CA ASP A 251 -8.30 -7.65 9.33
C ASP A 251 -6.84 -8.09 9.10
N PHE A 252 -6.39 -8.09 7.84
CA PHE A 252 -5.00 -8.37 7.48
C PHE A 252 -4.59 -7.68 6.18
N LEU A 253 -3.28 -7.67 5.90
CA LEU A 253 -2.70 -7.02 4.72
C LEU A 253 -1.86 -8.04 3.94
N ILE A 254 -1.85 -7.90 2.63
CA ILE A 254 -0.95 -8.64 1.73
C ILE A 254 -0.03 -7.61 1.07
N VAL A 255 1.26 -7.76 1.26
CA VAL A 255 2.27 -6.90 0.63
C VAL A 255 2.72 -7.54 -0.66
N ASP A 256 2.48 -6.86 -1.76
CA ASP A 256 2.77 -7.32 -3.11
C ASP A 256 4.13 -6.81 -3.55
N SER A 257 4.88 -7.69 -4.21
CA SER A 257 6.11 -7.31 -4.88
C SER A 257 6.21 -7.91 -6.27
N GLY A 258 6.48 -7.05 -7.24
CA GLY A 258 6.86 -7.42 -8.59
C GLY A 258 8.28 -8.00 -8.67
N LEU A 259 9.06 -7.87 -7.57
CA LEU A 259 10.48 -8.19 -7.48
C LEU A 259 11.31 -7.51 -8.59
N ARG A 260 10.83 -6.37 -9.08
CA ARG A 260 11.43 -5.60 -10.15
C ARG A 260 11.26 -4.11 -9.93
N THR A 261 12.28 -3.36 -10.32
CA THR A 261 12.18 -1.92 -10.51
C THR A 261 11.18 -1.59 -11.63
N PRO A 262 10.60 -0.38 -11.64
CA PRO A 262 9.75 0.10 -12.74
C PRO A 262 10.40 0.07 -14.14
N TYR A 263 11.73 0.02 -14.21
CA TYR A 263 12.50 -0.06 -15.45
C TYR A 263 13.08 -1.47 -15.72
N GLY A 264 12.52 -2.50 -15.08
CA GLY A 264 12.70 -3.91 -15.45
C GLY A 264 13.85 -4.67 -14.77
N THR A 265 14.71 -3.99 -14.01
CA THR A 265 15.79 -4.66 -13.26
C THR A 265 15.23 -5.46 -12.09
N VAL A 266 15.81 -6.63 -11.81
CA VAL A 266 15.44 -7.46 -10.65
C VAL A 266 15.80 -6.72 -9.37
N MET A 267 14.84 -6.59 -8.46
CA MET A 267 15.04 -5.98 -7.16
C MET A 267 15.78 -6.97 -6.24
N ASN A 268 16.70 -6.48 -5.41
CA ASN A 268 17.32 -7.32 -4.39
C ASN A 268 16.31 -7.55 -3.23
N PRO A 269 15.97 -8.81 -2.89
CA PRO A 269 14.94 -9.11 -1.90
C PRO A 269 15.18 -8.59 -0.48
N THR A 270 16.40 -8.16 -0.13
CA THR A 270 16.68 -7.42 1.12
C THR A 270 15.74 -6.23 1.33
N LYS A 271 15.30 -5.57 0.25
CA LYS A 271 14.38 -4.43 0.32
C LYS A 271 13.03 -4.79 0.95
N LEU A 272 12.60 -6.05 0.87
CA LEU A 272 11.36 -6.54 1.51
C LEU A 272 11.39 -6.32 3.02
N ARG A 273 12.57 -6.35 3.64
CA ARG A 273 12.73 -6.05 5.07
C ARG A 273 12.28 -4.63 5.43
N MET A 274 12.26 -3.73 4.46
CA MET A 274 11.84 -2.35 4.65
C MET A 274 10.33 -2.21 4.57
N PHE A 275 9.72 -2.56 3.43
CA PHE A 275 8.30 -2.29 3.22
C PHE A 275 7.39 -3.33 3.87
N VAL A 276 7.75 -4.63 3.90
CA VAL A 276 6.99 -5.61 4.71
C VAL A 276 7.07 -5.23 6.19
N GLY A 277 8.28 -4.87 6.67
CA GLY A 277 8.49 -4.44 8.06
C GLY A 277 7.68 -3.19 8.43
N ALA A 278 7.57 -2.23 7.50
CA ALA A 278 6.76 -1.03 7.69
C ALA A 278 5.27 -1.37 7.85
N VAL A 279 4.73 -2.33 7.07
CA VAL A 279 3.33 -2.77 7.20
C VAL A 279 3.12 -3.58 8.48
N VAL A 280 4.07 -4.44 8.85
CA VAL A 280 4.04 -5.21 10.11
C VAL A 280 3.96 -4.29 11.34
N SER A 281 4.53 -3.08 11.27
CA SER A 281 4.50 -2.09 12.37
C SER A 281 3.09 -1.62 12.77
N TYR A 282 2.08 -1.85 11.93
CA TYR A 282 0.67 -1.55 12.25
C TYR A 282 0.02 -2.58 13.17
N GLY A 283 0.70 -3.70 13.45
CA GLY A 283 0.25 -4.70 14.42
C GLY A 283 -0.80 -5.68 13.88
N LYS A 284 -1.05 -5.69 12.57
CA LYS A 284 -1.96 -6.63 11.90
C LYS A 284 -1.20 -7.81 11.32
N PRO A 285 -1.86 -8.97 11.10
CA PRO A 285 -1.29 -10.02 10.27
C PRO A 285 -0.91 -9.48 8.89
N VAL A 286 0.30 -9.78 8.45
CA VAL A 286 0.83 -9.41 7.13
C VAL A 286 1.22 -10.68 6.40
N HIS A 287 0.78 -10.80 5.15
CA HIS A 287 1.23 -11.81 4.21
C HIS A 287 2.09 -11.12 3.15
N PHE A 288 2.96 -11.88 2.50
CA PHE A 288 3.74 -11.39 1.37
C PHE A 288 3.37 -12.18 0.12
N GLU A 289 3.11 -11.49 -0.99
CA GLU A 289 2.84 -12.10 -2.28
C GLU A 289 3.89 -11.66 -3.32
N ALA A 290 4.50 -12.63 -3.98
CA ALA A 290 5.45 -12.39 -5.05
C ALA A 290 4.82 -12.59 -6.44
N ALA A 291 4.95 -11.61 -7.32
CA ALA A 291 4.51 -11.76 -8.70
C ALA A 291 5.53 -12.53 -9.55
N VAL A 292 5.10 -13.66 -10.13
CA VAL A 292 5.91 -14.46 -11.03
C VAL A 292 5.89 -13.83 -12.43
N ARG A 293 7.04 -13.33 -12.88
CA ARG A 293 7.21 -12.66 -14.17
C ARG A 293 7.86 -13.59 -15.23
N PRO A 294 7.50 -13.44 -16.52
CA PRO A 294 7.93 -14.34 -17.59
C PRO A 294 9.41 -14.19 -18.02
N ASP A 295 10.10 -13.17 -17.53
CA ASP A 295 11.42 -12.73 -17.98
C ASP A 295 12.57 -13.23 -17.08
N VAL A 296 12.31 -14.20 -16.20
CA VAL A 296 13.37 -14.91 -15.49
C VAL A 296 13.94 -15.99 -16.42
N SER A 297 15.27 -15.98 -16.62
CA SER A 297 15.97 -16.75 -17.66
C SER A 297 15.87 -18.28 -17.52
N SER A 298 15.46 -18.78 -16.35
CA SER A 298 15.17 -20.20 -16.09
C SER A 298 14.26 -20.36 -14.87
N SER A 299 13.62 -21.53 -14.75
CA SER A 299 12.80 -21.87 -13.58
C SER A 299 13.61 -21.87 -12.26
N MET A 300 14.88 -22.28 -12.29
CA MET A 300 15.72 -22.32 -11.09
C MET A 300 15.98 -20.92 -10.51
N ALA A 301 16.38 -19.97 -11.35
CA ALA A 301 16.60 -18.59 -10.91
C ALA A 301 15.31 -17.95 -10.36
N ALA A 302 14.14 -18.34 -10.87
CA ALA A 302 12.86 -17.88 -10.34
C ALA A 302 12.60 -18.42 -8.94
N TYR A 303 12.88 -19.71 -8.69
CA TYR A 303 12.75 -20.31 -7.36
C TYR A 303 13.76 -19.75 -6.36
N GLU A 304 15.01 -19.49 -6.77
CA GLU A 304 16.01 -18.86 -5.90
C GLU A 304 15.60 -17.44 -5.49
N LEU A 305 15.14 -16.63 -6.45
CA LEU A 305 14.64 -15.29 -6.19
C LEU A 305 13.42 -15.34 -5.26
N LEU A 306 12.47 -16.24 -5.53
CA LEU A 306 11.29 -16.44 -4.69
C LEU A 306 11.66 -16.89 -3.27
N GLY A 307 12.59 -17.83 -3.12
CA GLY A 307 13.09 -18.29 -1.82
C GLY A 307 13.79 -17.19 -1.02
N SER A 308 14.55 -16.34 -1.70
CA SER A 308 15.17 -15.16 -1.11
C SER A 308 14.13 -14.12 -0.68
N ALA A 309 13.10 -13.90 -1.49
CA ALA A 309 11.98 -13.02 -1.18
C ALA A 309 11.18 -13.51 0.03
N ALA A 310 10.77 -14.77 0.02
CA ALA A 310 10.10 -15.42 1.13
C ALA A 310 10.89 -15.27 2.45
N ARG A 311 12.20 -15.52 2.40
CA ARG A 311 13.08 -15.39 3.57
C ARG A 311 13.09 -13.97 4.12
N ASN A 312 13.27 -12.97 3.27
CA ASN A 312 13.34 -11.58 3.71
C ASN A 312 11.98 -11.07 4.22
N ALA A 313 10.87 -11.50 3.63
CA ALA A 313 9.53 -11.20 4.12
C ALA A 313 9.27 -11.83 5.50
N LEU A 314 9.68 -13.09 5.72
CA LEU A 314 9.58 -13.76 7.03
C LEU A 314 10.44 -13.06 8.09
N LEU A 315 11.68 -12.67 7.76
CA LEU A 315 12.54 -11.88 8.64
C LEU A 315 11.94 -10.50 8.98
N ALA A 316 11.13 -9.95 8.09
CA ALA A 316 10.40 -8.69 8.32
C ALA A 316 9.13 -8.87 9.17
N GLY A 317 8.72 -10.10 9.46
CA GLY A 317 7.55 -10.44 10.28
C GLY A 317 6.29 -10.84 9.49
N ALA A 318 6.40 -11.12 8.18
CA ALA A 318 5.29 -11.73 7.45
C ALA A 318 4.91 -13.09 8.06
N ARG A 319 3.61 -13.39 8.09
CA ARG A 319 3.04 -14.64 8.65
C ARG A 319 2.66 -15.66 7.59
N GLY A 320 2.46 -15.22 6.35
CA GLY A 320 2.18 -16.10 5.23
C GLY A 320 2.82 -15.60 3.95
N LEU A 321 2.97 -16.52 3.01
CA LEU A 321 3.67 -16.32 1.76
C LEU A 321 2.77 -16.80 0.61
N GLY A 322 2.74 -16.03 -0.46
CA GLY A 322 1.91 -16.28 -1.64
C GLY A 322 2.66 -15.98 -2.93
N VAL A 323 2.09 -16.44 -4.03
CA VAL A 323 2.56 -16.12 -5.37
C VAL A 323 1.38 -15.78 -6.27
N THR A 324 1.57 -14.80 -7.14
CA THR A 324 0.61 -14.44 -8.18
C THR A 324 1.21 -14.57 -9.56
N GLY A 325 0.34 -14.68 -10.58
CA GLY A 325 0.78 -14.90 -11.97
C GLY A 325 1.53 -16.21 -12.18
N TRP A 326 1.39 -17.19 -11.30
CA TRP A 326 2.13 -18.45 -11.37
C TRP A 326 1.55 -19.45 -12.39
N LEU A 327 0.26 -19.35 -12.73
CA LEU A 327 -0.42 -20.32 -13.59
C LEU A 327 0.25 -20.41 -14.98
N GLY A 328 0.66 -21.62 -15.35
CA GLY A 328 1.39 -21.89 -16.59
C GLY A 328 2.87 -21.47 -16.57
N ARG A 329 3.38 -20.95 -15.44
CA ARG A 329 4.77 -20.49 -15.28
C ARG A 329 5.52 -21.29 -14.21
N LEU A 330 4.88 -21.57 -13.08
CA LEU A 330 5.38 -22.45 -12.03
C LEU A 330 4.43 -23.62 -11.86
N ALA A 331 4.98 -24.79 -11.55
CA ALA A 331 4.20 -25.92 -11.11
C ALA A 331 4.02 -25.82 -9.58
N PRO A 332 2.83 -26.12 -9.05
CA PRO A 332 2.66 -26.32 -7.62
C PRO A 332 3.31 -27.65 -7.24
N ASP A 333 4.63 -27.65 -7.07
CA ASP A 333 5.42 -28.83 -6.77
C ASP A 333 6.29 -28.61 -5.52
N ALA A 334 7.13 -29.58 -5.20
CA ALA A 334 8.04 -29.50 -4.06
C ALA A 334 9.06 -28.36 -4.17
N GLN A 335 9.38 -27.88 -5.38
CA GLN A 335 10.30 -26.74 -5.57
C GLN A 335 9.60 -25.43 -5.18
N LEU A 336 8.34 -25.26 -5.60
CA LEU A 336 7.54 -24.13 -5.13
C LEU A 336 7.35 -24.18 -3.61
N ALA A 337 7.07 -25.37 -3.07
CA ALA A 337 6.98 -25.58 -1.62
C ALA A 337 8.25 -25.09 -0.89
N ALA A 338 9.41 -25.53 -1.36
CA ALA A 338 10.70 -25.18 -0.77
C ALA A 338 11.02 -23.68 -0.89
N ALA A 339 10.64 -23.04 -2.01
CA ALA A 339 10.80 -21.60 -2.19
C ALA A 339 9.88 -20.80 -1.25
N LEU A 340 8.67 -21.27 -0.99
CA LEU A 340 7.73 -20.64 -0.06
C LEU A 340 7.94 -21.07 1.41
N GLN A 341 8.84 -22.02 1.68
CA GLN A 341 9.20 -22.47 3.01
C GLN A 341 10.73 -22.50 3.13
N PRO A 342 11.41 -21.34 2.99
CA PRO A 342 12.85 -21.31 3.04
C PRO A 342 13.32 -21.78 4.43
N PRO A 343 14.42 -22.56 4.52
CA PRO A 343 14.94 -23.00 5.82
C PRO A 343 15.30 -21.78 6.68
N PRO A 344 15.28 -21.87 8.02
CA PRO A 344 15.70 -20.78 8.89
C PRO A 344 17.08 -20.23 8.51
N LEU A 345 17.29 -18.92 8.71
CA LEU A 345 18.59 -18.32 8.45
C LEU A 345 19.61 -18.77 9.51
N GLU A 346 20.66 -19.47 9.09
CA GLU A 346 21.76 -19.83 9.97
C GLU A 346 22.82 -18.72 9.97
N CYS A 347 22.95 -18.03 11.10
CA CYS A 347 23.99 -17.03 11.32
C CYS A 347 25.25 -17.68 11.90
N PRO A 348 26.40 -17.66 11.19
CA PRO A 348 27.66 -18.19 11.71
C PRO A 348 28.07 -17.46 13.00
N GLY A 349 28.29 -18.20 14.09
CA GLY A 349 28.75 -17.65 15.38
C GLY A 349 27.78 -17.72 16.55
N GLY A 350 26.55 -18.21 16.36
CA GLY A 350 25.59 -18.47 17.43
C GLY A 350 24.92 -17.18 17.94
N ALA A 351 23.70 -16.96 17.47
CA ALA A 351 22.84 -15.82 17.81
C ALA A 351 22.61 -15.66 19.33
N ARG A 352 23.47 -14.89 20.01
CA ARG A 352 23.14 -14.30 21.31
C ARG A 352 23.39 -12.79 21.26
N GLY A 353 22.29 -12.05 21.06
CA GLY A 353 22.24 -10.59 21.09
C GLY A 353 22.27 -9.92 19.72
N GLY A 354 21.39 -10.35 18.79
CA GLY A 354 21.23 -9.67 17.49
C GLY A 354 20.89 -8.19 17.66
N GLU A 355 21.40 -7.36 16.74
CA GLU A 355 21.21 -5.90 16.76
C GLU A 355 19.77 -5.57 16.36
N LEU A 356 19.03 -4.83 17.18
CA LEU A 356 17.72 -4.29 16.80
C LEU A 356 17.84 -2.85 16.29
N VAL A 357 17.56 -2.62 15.02
CA VAL A 357 17.60 -1.29 14.39
C VAL A 357 16.20 -0.73 14.21
N GLY A 358 15.95 0.45 14.77
CA GLY A 358 14.74 1.22 14.50
C GLY A 358 14.95 2.15 13.31
N VAL A 359 14.11 2.06 12.28
CA VAL A 359 14.18 2.91 11.09
C VAL A 359 12.91 3.74 10.98
N PHE A 360 13.07 5.04 10.74
CA PHE A 360 11.96 5.94 10.42
C PHE A 360 12.14 6.53 9.02
N ILE A 361 11.11 6.39 8.18
CA ILE A 361 11.00 7.02 6.86
C ILE A 361 9.61 7.60 6.71
N HIS A 362 9.48 8.93 6.69
CA HIS A 362 8.17 9.58 6.64
C HIS A 362 7.41 9.30 5.33
N MET A 363 6.26 8.63 5.42
CA MET A 363 5.46 8.18 4.26
C MET A 363 5.06 9.34 3.34
N GLU A 364 4.60 10.44 3.90
CA GLU A 364 4.15 11.57 3.08
C GLU A 364 5.31 12.14 2.30
N SER A 365 6.50 12.24 2.91
CA SER A 365 7.69 12.70 2.19
C SER A 365 8.10 11.77 1.03
N CYS A 366 7.71 10.49 1.04
CA CYS A 366 7.89 9.58 -0.09
C CYS A 366 7.02 9.96 -1.30
N MET A 367 5.94 10.71 -1.10
CA MET A 367 5.06 11.19 -2.17
C MET A 367 5.55 12.47 -2.84
N ALA A 368 6.74 13.00 -2.53
CA ALA A 368 7.12 14.33 -3.00
C ALA A 368 7.42 14.41 -4.51
N TRP A 369 7.38 13.30 -5.25
CA TRP A 369 7.69 13.25 -6.70
C TRP A 369 6.43 12.99 -7.52
N HIS A 370 6.36 13.56 -8.72
CA HIS A 370 5.26 13.32 -9.68
C HIS A 370 5.34 11.95 -10.39
N GLY A 371 6.37 11.15 -10.12
CA GLY A 371 6.66 9.88 -10.79
C GLY A 371 8.14 9.72 -11.07
N LEU A 372 8.49 8.83 -12.00
CA LEU A 372 9.89 8.52 -12.33
C LEU A 372 10.65 9.74 -12.85
N GLN A 373 11.89 9.83 -12.40
CA GLN A 373 12.83 10.91 -12.67
C GLN A 373 13.70 10.53 -13.87
N TRP A 374 13.09 10.33 -15.03
CA TRP A 374 13.74 9.76 -16.24
C TRP A 374 15.02 10.48 -16.69
N HIS A 375 15.15 11.77 -16.38
CA HIS A 375 16.30 12.59 -16.73
C HIS A 375 17.37 12.66 -15.62
N SER A 376 17.15 11.98 -14.50
CA SER A 376 18.08 11.92 -13.36
C SER A 376 18.94 10.64 -13.41
N ALA A 377 20.11 10.69 -12.78
CA ALA A 377 21.01 9.52 -12.69
C ALA A 377 20.35 8.35 -11.94
N ARG A 378 19.63 8.65 -10.86
CA ARG A 378 18.71 7.73 -10.17
C ARG A 378 17.30 7.99 -10.67
N LYS A 379 16.78 7.10 -11.51
CA LYS A 379 15.45 7.24 -12.15
C LYS A 379 14.32 7.06 -11.15
N ASP A 380 14.54 6.21 -10.15
CA ASP A 380 13.65 6.05 -9.01
C ASP A 380 14.46 6.32 -7.74
N PRO A 381 14.64 7.60 -7.38
CA PRO A 381 15.53 7.96 -6.29
C PRO A 381 15.07 7.36 -4.95
N LEU A 382 13.76 7.23 -4.73
CA LEU A 382 13.20 6.61 -3.53
C LEU A 382 13.51 5.11 -3.48
N HIS A 383 13.31 4.39 -4.59
CA HIS A 383 13.66 2.96 -4.68
C HIS A 383 15.13 2.75 -4.34
N ASP A 384 16.01 3.45 -5.04
CA ASP A 384 17.45 3.26 -4.94
C ASP A 384 17.95 3.58 -3.52
N PHE A 385 17.43 4.64 -2.88
CA PHE A 385 17.78 4.99 -1.51
C PHE A 385 17.37 3.90 -0.51
N VAL A 386 16.14 3.38 -0.62
CA VAL A 386 15.66 2.35 0.31
C VAL A 386 16.34 1.01 0.06
N GLN A 387 16.68 0.68 -1.19
CA GLN A 387 17.47 -0.50 -1.54
C GLN A 387 18.87 -0.43 -0.90
N ASP A 388 19.60 0.68 -1.07
CA ASP A 388 20.93 0.88 -0.48
C ASP A 388 20.89 0.75 1.06
N LEU A 389 19.84 1.31 1.68
CA LEU A 389 19.63 1.21 3.12
C LEU A 389 19.36 -0.25 3.55
N ALA A 390 18.47 -0.95 2.84
CA ALA A 390 18.14 -2.34 3.13
C ALA A 390 19.35 -3.27 3.01
N ASP A 391 20.17 -3.07 1.98
CA ASP A 391 21.41 -3.82 1.76
C ASP A 391 22.42 -3.56 2.87
N THR A 392 22.58 -2.29 3.26
CA THR A 392 23.45 -1.91 4.38
C THR A 392 23.01 -2.57 5.68
N LEU A 393 21.71 -2.54 6.00
CA LEU A 393 21.14 -3.14 7.21
C LEU A 393 21.11 -4.67 7.17
N SER A 394 21.28 -5.28 5.99
CA SER A 394 21.28 -6.74 5.81
C SER A 394 22.68 -7.32 5.58
N THR A 395 23.73 -6.51 5.69
CA THR A 395 25.13 -6.99 5.65
C THR A 395 25.43 -8.00 6.76
N ARG A 396 24.74 -7.86 7.89
CA ARG A 396 24.76 -8.80 9.00
C ARG A 396 23.44 -9.57 9.02
N CYS A 397 23.55 -10.88 9.12
CA CYS A 397 22.37 -11.76 9.17
C CYS A 397 21.62 -11.70 10.52
N ASP A 398 22.25 -11.16 11.58
CA ASP A 398 21.72 -11.07 12.94
C ASP A 398 21.17 -9.68 13.30
N THR A 399 21.12 -8.75 12.34
CA THR A 399 20.48 -7.45 12.52
C THR A 399 18.98 -7.60 12.24
N ASP A 400 18.11 -7.29 13.20
CA ASP A 400 16.67 -7.15 13.03
C ASP A 400 16.30 -5.69 12.77
N VAL A 401 15.25 -5.46 11.97
CA VAL A 401 14.84 -4.12 11.56
C VAL A 401 13.37 -3.91 11.88
N VAL A 402 13.06 -2.80 12.54
CA VAL A 402 11.70 -2.31 12.76
C VAL A 402 11.56 -1.01 11.97
N VAL A 403 10.63 -0.98 11.02
CA VAL A 403 10.43 0.19 10.17
C VAL A 403 9.13 0.89 10.55
N HIS A 404 9.20 2.20 10.74
CA HIS A 404 8.07 3.07 10.97
C HIS A 404 7.96 4.09 9.84
N VAL A 405 6.73 4.30 9.37
CA VAL A 405 6.43 5.26 8.31
C VAL A 405 5.55 6.43 8.75
N GLU A 406 5.08 6.37 10.00
CA GLU A 406 4.36 7.44 10.70
C GLU A 406 5.19 7.91 11.88
N LEU A 407 5.31 9.23 12.04
CA LEU A 407 6.17 9.84 13.04
C LEU A 407 5.70 9.53 14.46
N GLU A 408 4.39 9.54 14.71
CA GLU A 408 3.78 9.26 16.01
C GLU A 408 4.07 7.83 16.47
N ARG A 409 4.00 6.85 15.56
CA ARG A 409 4.32 5.46 15.86
C ARG A 409 5.80 5.29 16.19
N PHE A 410 6.67 5.94 15.42
CA PHE A 410 8.11 5.94 15.72
C PHE A 410 8.41 6.61 17.07
N ALA A 411 7.77 7.74 17.35
CA ALA A 411 7.92 8.45 18.62
C ALA A 411 7.44 7.60 19.81
N ALA A 412 6.33 6.89 19.67
CA ALA A 412 5.82 6.00 20.71
C ALA A 412 6.80 4.87 21.04
N ASP A 413 7.40 4.25 20.01
CA ASP A 413 8.42 3.22 20.21
C ASP A 413 9.75 3.82 20.71
N LEU A 414 10.17 5.00 20.27
CA LEU A 414 11.44 5.60 20.68
C LEU A 414 11.40 6.19 22.11
N LEU A 415 10.37 6.97 22.40
CA LEU A 415 10.27 7.78 23.63
C LEU A 415 9.44 7.06 24.71
N GLY A 416 8.63 6.08 24.33
CA GLY A 416 7.59 5.51 25.17
C GLY A 416 6.27 6.28 25.05
N SER A 417 5.14 5.61 25.28
CA SER A 417 3.83 6.25 25.19
C SER A 417 3.63 7.28 26.31
N SER A 418 3.58 8.58 25.96
CA SER A 418 2.91 9.57 26.80
C SER A 418 1.41 9.53 26.50
N SER A 419 0.65 8.70 27.21
CA SER A 419 -0.81 8.69 27.10
C SER A 419 -1.38 9.98 27.72
N SER A 420 -1.58 11.02 26.91
CA SER A 420 -2.56 12.07 27.19
C SER A 420 -3.74 11.91 26.23
N GLY A 421 -4.58 10.92 26.51
CA GLY A 421 -5.83 10.66 25.79
C GLY A 421 -6.79 9.92 26.70
N SER A 422 -7.81 10.62 27.17
CA SER A 422 -8.86 10.11 28.04
C SER A 422 -9.69 9.03 27.34
N GLY A 423 -9.53 7.78 27.75
CA GLY A 423 -10.40 6.67 27.38
C GLY A 423 -10.40 5.63 28.49
N ALA A 424 -11.47 5.59 29.27
CA ALA A 424 -11.64 4.61 30.35
C ALA A 424 -11.94 3.23 29.76
N GLY A 425 -11.15 2.22 30.17
CA GLY A 425 -11.39 0.81 29.88
C GLY A 425 -10.34 -0.06 30.57
N ALA A 426 -10.71 -0.68 31.69
CA ALA A 426 -9.85 -1.50 32.53
C ALA A 426 -9.65 -2.93 31.99
N GLY A 427 -8.43 -3.46 32.07
CA GLY A 427 -8.12 -4.87 31.82
C GLY A 427 -6.62 -5.16 31.71
N SER A 428 -6.00 -5.60 32.81
CA SER A 428 -4.58 -5.89 33.07
C SER A 428 -3.73 -6.55 31.95
N SER A 429 -2.55 -5.97 31.65
CA SER A 429 -1.23 -6.56 31.97
C SER A 429 -0.04 -5.69 31.49
N SER A 430 0.90 -5.43 32.43
CA SER A 430 2.22 -4.78 32.31
C SER A 430 2.34 -3.42 31.59
N SER A 431 2.27 -2.33 32.37
CA SER A 431 2.83 -1.04 31.95
C SER A 431 4.36 -1.08 31.96
N ARG A 432 4.99 -1.30 30.81
CA ARG A 432 6.37 -0.84 30.59
C ARG A 432 6.29 0.61 30.13
N SER A 433 6.51 1.54 31.04
CA SER A 433 6.54 2.99 30.79
C SER A 433 7.85 3.45 30.11
N GLY A 434 8.40 2.64 29.20
CA GLY A 434 9.62 2.95 28.47
C GLY A 434 9.49 2.45 27.03
N GLY A 435 9.92 3.28 26.08
CA GLY A 435 9.94 2.92 24.66
C GLY A 435 10.67 1.62 24.36
N ARG A 436 10.46 1.10 23.16
CA ARG A 436 11.25 0.02 22.58
C ARG A 436 12.73 0.40 22.57
N ARG A 437 13.55 -0.45 23.17
CA ARG A 437 15.00 -0.27 23.20
C ARG A 437 15.61 -0.74 21.88
N PHE A 438 15.86 0.19 20.98
CA PHE A 438 16.70 -0.05 19.80
C PHE A 438 18.17 -0.03 20.18
N ASP A 439 19.01 -0.82 19.50
CA ASP A 439 20.47 -0.73 19.60
C ASP A 439 21.01 0.40 18.74
N ARG A 440 20.42 0.58 17.55
CA ARG A 440 20.74 1.68 16.64
C ARG A 440 19.47 2.25 16.00
N ILE A 441 19.53 3.54 15.67
CA ILE A 441 18.44 4.27 15.03
C ILE A 441 18.90 4.79 13.68
N ILE A 442 18.07 4.62 12.66
CA ILE A 442 18.16 5.33 11.39
C ILE A 442 16.97 6.27 11.30
N PHE A 443 17.24 7.58 11.36
CA PHE A 443 16.22 8.61 11.24
C PHE A 443 16.37 9.30 9.88
N VAL A 444 15.44 9.05 8.97
CA VAL A 444 15.40 9.76 7.68
C VAL A 444 14.61 11.05 7.89
N GLU A 445 15.29 12.19 7.74
CA GLU A 445 14.67 13.51 7.88
C GLU A 445 13.49 13.67 6.91
N PRO A 446 12.30 14.02 7.42
CA PRO A 446 11.15 14.37 6.59
C PRO A 446 11.48 15.52 5.64
N LEU A 447 10.86 15.52 4.47
CA LEU A 447 10.83 16.66 3.56
C LEU A 447 9.67 17.59 3.92
N VAL A 448 8.54 17.01 4.32
CA VAL A 448 7.31 17.71 4.67
C VAL A 448 6.78 17.22 6.01
N LEU A 449 6.05 18.09 6.71
CA LEU A 449 5.26 17.78 7.89
C LEU A 449 3.94 18.56 7.88
N THR A 450 2.96 18.09 8.64
CA THR A 450 1.83 18.91 9.09
C THR A 450 2.19 19.72 10.32
N ALA A 451 1.38 20.73 10.63
CA ALA A 451 1.48 21.46 11.90
C ALA A 451 1.30 20.53 13.13
N LYS A 452 0.52 19.44 13.01
CA LYS A 452 0.28 18.49 14.10
C LYS A 452 1.50 17.62 14.43
N GLU A 453 2.33 17.35 13.43
CA GLU A 453 3.53 16.51 13.58
C GLU A 453 4.73 17.29 14.13
N LEU A 454 4.72 18.63 14.07
CA LEU A 454 5.89 19.46 14.34
C LEU A 454 6.44 19.29 15.76
N ASP A 455 5.57 19.23 16.76
CA ASP A 455 5.97 19.04 18.16
C ASP A 455 6.58 17.65 18.38
N THR A 456 5.93 16.62 17.86
CA THR A 456 6.44 15.23 17.89
C THR A 456 7.79 15.14 17.19
N TYR A 457 7.95 15.81 16.04
CA TYR A 457 9.20 15.85 15.29
C TYR A 457 10.31 16.50 16.10
N ALA A 458 10.04 17.62 16.76
CA ALA A 458 11.04 18.29 17.60
C ALA A 458 11.51 17.39 18.76
N LEU A 459 10.59 16.67 19.40
CA LEU A 459 10.92 15.71 20.47
C LEU A 459 11.76 14.53 19.96
N VAL A 460 11.35 13.92 18.86
CA VAL A 460 12.08 12.81 18.23
C VAL A 460 13.47 13.27 17.79
N LYS A 461 13.57 14.42 17.14
CA LYS A 461 14.85 14.98 16.68
C LYS A 461 15.80 15.24 17.84
N ALA A 462 15.32 15.82 18.94
CA ALA A 462 16.12 16.04 20.14
C ALA A 462 16.61 14.71 20.75
N ALA A 463 15.74 13.70 20.81
CA ALA A 463 16.11 12.38 21.31
C ALA A 463 17.17 11.70 20.43
N VAL A 464 17.00 11.71 19.11
CA VAL A 464 17.98 11.16 18.15
C VAL A 464 19.31 11.90 18.26
N ALA A 465 19.31 13.23 18.35
CA ALA A 465 20.52 14.04 18.49
C ALA A 465 21.28 13.82 19.81
N SER A 466 20.59 13.33 20.85
CA SER A 466 21.21 13.01 22.15
C SER A 466 21.99 11.68 22.15
N LEU A 467 21.79 10.84 21.13
CA LEU A 467 22.46 9.55 21.01
C LEU A 467 23.86 9.72 20.37
N PRO A 468 24.85 8.87 20.76
CA PRO A 468 26.16 8.91 20.12
C PRO A 468 26.05 8.48 18.64
N PRO A 469 26.98 8.91 17.76
CA PRO A 469 26.95 8.58 16.33
C PRO A 469 26.96 7.08 16.01
N THR A 470 27.45 6.25 16.93
CA THR A 470 27.41 4.77 16.82
C THR A 470 26.01 4.19 17.01
N ARG A 471 25.09 4.96 17.58
CA ARG A 471 23.72 4.54 17.93
C ARG A 471 22.63 5.28 17.15
N ALA A 472 22.97 6.32 16.41
CA ALA A 472 22.01 7.04 15.57
C ALA A 472 22.68 7.55 14.29
N ALA A 473 22.02 7.32 13.16
CA ALA A 473 22.35 7.94 11.88
C ALA A 473 21.16 8.76 11.39
N VAL A 474 21.43 10.02 11.01
CA VAL A 474 20.45 10.90 10.39
C VAL A 474 20.71 10.95 8.89
N LEU A 475 19.75 10.49 8.12
CA LEU A 475 19.80 10.46 6.65
C LEU A 475 18.81 11.47 6.07
N ARG A 476 18.91 11.74 4.77
CA ARG A 476 17.96 12.59 4.05
C ARG A 476 17.45 11.85 2.83
N LEU A 477 16.18 12.06 2.50
CA LEU A 477 15.64 11.60 1.24
C LEU A 477 16.40 12.25 0.07
N PRO A 478 16.59 11.53 -1.05
CA PRO A 478 17.34 12.01 -2.19
C PRO A 478 16.57 13.12 -2.92
N ALA A 479 16.96 14.37 -2.70
CA ALA A 479 16.52 15.49 -3.52
C ALA A 479 17.51 15.69 -4.68
N ASN A 480 17.01 15.98 -5.89
CA ASN A 480 17.85 16.22 -7.07
C ASN A 480 18.63 17.56 -7.01
N ASN A 481 18.91 18.07 -5.80
CA ASN A 481 19.63 19.30 -5.54
C ASN A 481 20.81 19.04 -4.56
N THR A 482 21.96 19.65 -4.83
CA THR A 482 23.16 19.49 -3.99
C THR A 482 23.05 20.19 -2.64
N ALA A 483 22.12 21.15 -2.50
CA ALA A 483 21.85 21.84 -1.25
C ALA A 483 20.96 21.02 -0.27
N GLY A 484 20.35 19.93 -0.74
CA GLY A 484 19.23 19.28 -0.06
C GLY A 484 17.96 20.12 -0.10
N VAL A 485 16.83 19.51 0.24
CA VAL A 485 15.54 20.19 0.37
C VAL A 485 15.33 20.54 1.84
N GLN A 486 14.94 21.79 2.10
CA GLN A 486 14.56 22.21 3.45
C GLN A 486 13.20 21.61 3.80
N LEU A 487 13.09 21.14 5.04
CA LEU A 487 11.83 20.71 5.62
C LEU A 487 10.78 21.81 5.49
N GLN A 488 9.60 21.47 4.98
CA GLN A 488 8.44 22.37 4.96
C GLN A 488 7.34 21.87 5.89
N VAL A 489 6.82 22.78 6.71
CA VAL A 489 5.62 22.52 7.51
C VAL A 489 4.44 23.10 6.73
N HIS A 490 3.59 22.23 6.19
CA HIS A 490 2.40 22.67 5.47
C HIS A 490 1.30 22.98 6.47
N GLU A 491 0.76 24.19 6.37
CA GLU A 491 -0.51 24.53 7.01
C GLU A 491 -1.64 23.68 6.41
N GLU A 492 -2.51 23.14 7.25
CA GLU A 492 -3.73 22.48 6.80
C GLU A 492 -4.69 23.49 6.16
N LEU A 493 -5.45 23.03 5.16
CA LEU A 493 -6.44 23.84 4.45
C LEU A 493 -7.64 24.20 5.31
#